data_AF-A0A1H3SU06-F1
#
_entry.id   AF-A0A1H3SU06-F1
#
_cell.length_a   1.000
_cell.length_b   1.000
_cell.length_c   1.000
_cell.angle_alpha   90.00
_cell.angle_beta   90.00
_cell.angle_gamma   90.00
#
_symmetry.space_group_name_H-M   'P 1'
#
loop_
_entity.id
_entity.type
_entity.pdbx_description
1 polymer ?
#
loop_
_entity_poly.entity_id
_entity_poly.type
_entity_poly.pdbx_seq_one_letter_code
_entity_poly.pdbx_strand_id
1 'polypeptide(L)'
;MIKKTKFLKYIFIIVMLERSERILLGKDFTKNEEYLAAPLKKVWNFISTTEGWKAFLCDIASNSNGKKRIYLGDQIELVLGELSISSTCVGFKENRLICFYEKYKALFPNGENWFYNLTTSFELSPINEHTTKIIVISRGYESNEMMQWVKECSEMGWRQTLYNLKSVIELGLDLRNEIFNYPRLGVFNYTANLNQLAQNNMVHSKGNFLSKVYNNGPAYNAGLRDGDIITHINGYKVPTYYDFVRVLSKHYLKKKNLSIKYIRDGQQFLTNTTLTYNDRFTGMIDPLTKPLEKVASERKNNDK
;
A
#
# COMPACT_ATOMS: atom_id res chain seq x y z
N MET A 1 29.35 19.77 25.86
CA MET A 1 29.69 19.41 24.46
C MET A 1 29.69 17.90 24.16
N ILE A 2 29.97 17.01 25.12
CA ILE A 2 30.14 15.55 24.88
C ILE A 2 28.83 14.78 24.54
N LYS A 3 27.65 15.28 24.93
CA LYS A 3 26.35 14.62 24.64
C LYS A 3 25.89 14.74 23.17
N LYS A 4 26.22 15.83 22.47
CA LYS A 4 25.88 16.01 21.03
C LYS A 4 26.64 15.03 20.14
N THR A 5 27.90 14.75 20.46
CA THR A 5 28.79 13.90 19.65
C THR A 5 28.38 12.42 19.69
N LYS A 6 27.88 11.91 20.83
CA LYS A 6 27.29 10.57 20.91
C LYS A 6 26.02 10.46 20.06
N PHE A 7 25.12 11.45 20.15
CA PHE A 7 23.86 11.45 19.39
C PHE A 7 24.07 11.47 17.86
N LEU A 8 25.01 12.28 17.36
CA LEU A 8 25.42 12.30 15.95
C LEU A 8 26.02 10.96 15.49
N LYS A 9 26.79 10.29 16.35
CA LYS A 9 27.37 8.97 16.06
C LYS A 9 26.30 7.87 15.96
N TYR A 10 25.27 7.92 16.81
CA TYR A 10 24.11 7.00 16.72
C TYR A 10 23.30 7.21 15.44
N ILE A 11 23.02 8.45 15.05
CA ILE A 11 22.32 8.76 13.78
C ILE A 11 23.15 8.26 12.59
N PHE A 12 24.46 8.50 12.60
CA PHE A 12 25.34 8.06 11.52
C PHE A 12 25.41 6.53 11.41
N ILE A 13 25.41 5.81 12.55
CA ILE A 13 25.36 4.34 12.58
C ILE A 13 24.01 3.82 12.07
N ILE A 14 22.89 4.44 12.43
CA ILE A 14 21.55 4.05 11.93
C ILE A 14 21.46 4.26 10.41
N VAL A 15 21.90 5.42 9.91
CA VAL A 15 21.92 5.72 8.46
C VAL A 15 22.87 4.79 7.70
N MET A 16 24.01 4.42 8.30
CA MET A 16 24.94 3.44 7.72
C MET A 16 24.37 2.02 7.75
N LEU A 17 23.64 1.62 8.79
CA LEU A 17 22.97 0.32 8.89
C LEU A 17 21.84 0.21 7.86
N GLU A 18 21.01 1.24 7.73
CA GLU A 18 19.98 1.32 6.67
C GLU A 18 20.59 1.32 5.27
N ARG A 19 21.73 2.02 5.06
CA ARG A 19 22.47 1.96 3.79
C ARG A 19 23.06 0.58 3.54
N SER A 20 23.66 -0.06 4.55
CA SER A 20 24.25 -1.39 4.40
C SER A 20 23.19 -2.47 4.17
N GLU A 21 22.03 -2.38 4.83
CA GLU A 21 20.89 -3.26 4.57
C GLU A 21 20.35 -3.06 3.15
N ARG A 22 20.22 -1.81 2.67
CA ARG A 22 19.83 -1.51 1.27
C ARG A 22 20.85 -1.99 0.24
N ILE A 23 22.14 -2.06 0.60
CA ILE A 23 23.21 -2.59 -0.27
C ILE A 23 23.15 -4.13 -0.30
N LEU A 24 22.83 -4.78 0.82
CA LEU A 24 22.74 -6.24 0.95
C LEU A 24 21.44 -6.84 0.39
N LEU A 25 20.33 -6.11 0.43
CA LEU A 25 19.00 -6.60 0.03
C LEU A 25 18.59 -6.21 -1.41
N GLY A 26 19.42 -5.45 -2.12
CA GLY A 26 19.07 -4.86 -3.42
C GLY A 26 18.13 -3.65 -3.27
N LYS A 27 17.81 -2.96 -4.38
CA LYS A 27 16.88 -1.81 -4.34
C LYS A 27 15.41 -2.22 -4.38
N ASP A 28 15.11 -3.51 -4.60
CA ASP A 28 13.78 -3.98 -5.03
C ASP A 28 13.01 -4.68 -3.92
N PHE A 29 12.97 -4.02 -2.75
CA PHE A 29 12.19 -4.45 -1.60
C PHE A 29 11.53 -3.26 -0.89
N THR A 30 10.53 -3.57 -0.08
CA THR A 30 9.95 -2.69 0.93
C THR A 30 10.15 -3.34 2.30
N LYS A 31 10.37 -2.53 3.34
CA LYS A 31 10.52 -3.00 4.72
C LYS A 31 9.70 -2.09 5.62
N ASN A 32 8.77 -2.70 6.36
CA ASN A 32 8.00 -2.03 7.39
C ASN A 32 8.19 -2.77 8.71
N GLU A 33 8.24 -2.04 9.81
CA GLU A 33 8.39 -2.61 11.14
C GLU A 33 7.47 -1.93 12.14
N GLU A 34 7.07 -2.68 13.16
CA GLU A 34 6.22 -2.19 14.24
C GLU A 34 6.52 -2.95 15.54
N TYR A 35 6.24 -2.30 16.67
CA TYR A 35 6.38 -2.87 18.02
C TYR A 35 5.00 -3.08 18.62
N LEU A 36 4.67 -4.33 18.92
CA LEU A 36 3.37 -4.76 19.40
C LEU A 36 3.49 -5.10 20.89
N ALA A 37 2.69 -4.46 21.74
CA ALA A 37 2.55 -4.76 23.16
C ALA A 37 1.76 -6.05 23.37
N ALA A 38 2.33 -7.15 22.87
CA ALA A 38 1.83 -8.50 23.03
C ALA A 38 2.97 -9.53 23.06
N PRO A 39 2.76 -10.66 23.77
CA PRO A 39 3.69 -11.79 23.72
C PRO A 39 3.83 -12.38 22.31
N LEU A 40 5.02 -12.92 22.03
CA LEU A 40 5.40 -13.47 20.72
C LEU A 40 4.36 -14.43 20.13
N LYS A 41 3.86 -15.35 20.95
CA LYS A 41 2.88 -16.36 20.52
C LYS A 41 1.55 -15.74 20.08
N LYS A 42 1.12 -14.64 20.72
CA LYS A 42 -0.11 -13.92 20.34
C LYS A 42 0.07 -13.29 18.95
N VAL A 43 1.18 -12.59 18.72
CA VAL A 43 1.50 -11.99 17.42
C VAL A 43 1.65 -13.05 16.33
N TRP A 44 2.35 -14.15 16.63
CA TRP A 44 2.53 -15.26 15.70
C TRP A 44 1.21 -15.83 15.18
N ASN A 45 0.22 -16.01 16.06
CA ASN A 45 -1.09 -16.54 15.66
C ASN A 45 -1.80 -15.67 14.61
N PHE A 46 -1.60 -14.35 14.60
CA PHE A 46 -2.21 -13.46 13.61
C PHE A 46 -1.69 -13.72 12.19
N ILE A 47 -0.40 -14.05 12.05
CA ILE A 47 0.24 -14.24 10.73
C ILE A 47 0.32 -15.72 10.30
N SER A 48 0.19 -16.65 11.25
CA SER A 48 0.31 -18.09 11.00
C SER A 48 -1.03 -18.83 10.96
N THR A 49 -2.16 -18.12 10.94
CA THR A 49 -3.50 -18.72 10.86
C THR A 49 -4.43 -17.92 9.95
N THR A 50 -5.35 -18.59 9.27
CA THR A 50 -6.36 -17.94 8.43
C THR A 50 -7.32 -17.06 9.23
N GLU A 51 -7.64 -17.43 10.47
CA GLU A 51 -8.43 -16.58 11.39
C GLU A 51 -7.67 -15.31 11.77
N GLY A 52 -6.36 -15.44 11.99
CA GLY A 52 -5.46 -14.31 12.20
C GLY A 52 -5.52 -13.32 11.03
N TRP A 53 -5.29 -13.79 9.80
CA TRP A 53 -5.37 -12.94 8.60
C TRP A 53 -6.70 -12.21 8.46
N LYS A 54 -7.83 -12.88 8.74
CA LYS A 54 -9.16 -12.25 8.74
C LYS A 54 -9.34 -11.18 9.82
N ALA A 55 -8.67 -11.34 10.96
CA ALA A 55 -8.82 -10.46 12.10
C ALA A 55 -8.12 -9.10 11.94
N PHE A 56 -7.13 -8.96 11.06
CA PHE A 56 -6.41 -7.68 10.89
C PHE A 56 -6.28 -7.16 9.46
N LEU A 57 -6.45 -8.00 8.43
CA LEU A 57 -6.23 -7.57 7.04
C LEU A 57 -7.32 -8.02 6.08
N CYS A 58 -7.57 -9.33 5.97
CA CYS A 58 -8.35 -9.88 4.87
C CYS A 58 -9.84 -9.99 5.17
N ASP A 59 -10.67 -9.85 4.14
CA ASP A 59 -12.10 -10.17 4.21
C ASP A 59 -12.31 -11.69 4.18
N ILE A 60 -11.51 -12.37 3.35
CA ILE A 60 -11.51 -13.81 3.19
C ILE A 60 -10.09 -14.34 3.37
N ALA A 61 -9.95 -15.41 4.14
CA ALA A 61 -8.73 -16.20 4.20
C ALA A 61 -9.08 -17.68 4.36
N SER A 62 -8.55 -18.52 3.46
CA SER A 62 -8.77 -19.97 3.48
C SER A 62 -7.51 -20.72 3.11
N ASN A 63 -7.28 -21.87 3.74
CA ASN A 63 -6.20 -22.78 3.42
C ASN A 63 -6.76 -23.93 2.56
N SER A 64 -6.07 -24.31 1.49
CA SER A 64 -6.51 -25.38 0.58
C SER A 64 -6.70 -26.72 1.29
N ASN A 65 -5.96 -26.96 2.38
CA ASN A 65 -6.09 -28.16 3.20
C ASN A 65 -7.22 -28.10 4.25
N GLY A 66 -7.99 -27.00 4.29
CA GLY A 66 -9.10 -26.78 5.24
C GLY A 66 -8.68 -26.44 6.68
N LYS A 67 -7.39 -26.46 7.01
CA LYS A 67 -6.88 -26.17 8.36
C LYS A 67 -6.77 -24.66 8.59
N LYS A 68 -7.05 -24.24 9.82
CA LYS A 68 -6.89 -22.84 10.24
C LYS A 68 -5.43 -22.43 10.32
N ARG A 69 -4.57 -23.34 10.78
CA ARG A 69 -3.14 -23.08 10.95
C ARG A 69 -2.39 -23.30 9.64
N ILE A 70 -1.45 -22.40 9.37
CA ILE A 70 -0.64 -22.39 8.16
C ILE A 70 0.71 -23.01 8.48
N TYR A 71 1.17 -23.91 7.61
CA TYR A 71 2.49 -24.54 7.68
C TYR A 71 3.23 -24.41 6.35
N LEU A 72 4.52 -24.78 6.35
CA LEU A 72 5.33 -24.84 5.14
C LEU A 72 4.65 -25.70 4.05
N GLY A 73 4.58 -25.17 2.84
CA GLY A 73 3.97 -25.83 1.69
C GLY A 73 2.45 -25.62 1.55
N ASP A 74 1.77 -25.09 2.58
CA ASP A 74 0.34 -24.80 2.49
C ASP A 74 0.06 -23.70 1.46
N GLN A 75 -1.11 -23.79 0.83
CA GLN A 75 -1.63 -22.80 -0.12
C GLN A 75 -2.82 -22.07 0.51
N ILE A 76 -2.78 -20.75 0.47
CA ILE A 76 -3.69 -19.86 1.14
C ILE A 76 -4.28 -18.93 0.09
N GLU A 77 -5.60 -18.87 0.02
CA GLU A 77 -6.31 -17.87 -0.75
C GLU A 77 -6.73 -16.73 0.19
N LEU A 78 -6.32 -15.51 -0.15
CA LEU A 78 -6.65 -14.30 0.58
C LEU A 78 -7.41 -13.34 -0.34
N VAL A 79 -8.41 -12.65 0.20
CA VAL A 79 -9.11 -11.58 -0.50
C VAL A 79 -9.19 -10.35 0.39
N LEU A 80 -8.83 -9.20 -0.18
CA LEU A 80 -8.89 -7.87 0.42
C LEU A 80 -9.58 -6.95 -0.61
N GLY A 81 -10.86 -6.66 -0.41
CA GLY A 81 -11.67 -5.90 -1.35
C GLY A 81 -11.55 -6.43 -2.77
N GLU A 82 -10.85 -5.68 -3.63
CA GLU A 82 -10.64 -5.98 -5.05
C GLU A 82 -9.33 -6.71 -5.38
N LEU A 83 -8.58 -7.10 -4.35
CA LEU A 83 -7.30 -7.79 -4.46
C LEU A 83 -7.48 -9.24 -4.03
N SER A 84 -7.26 -10.17 -4.96
CA SER A 84 -7.14 -11.60 -4.66
C SER A 84 -5.66 -12.00 -4.64
N ILE A 85 -5.28 -12.84 -3.68
CA ILE A 85 -3.90 -13.29 -3.50
C ILE A 85 -3.91 -14.80 -3.30
N SER A 86 -3.25 -15.51 -4.21
CA SER A 86 -2.94 -16.92 -4.05
C SER A 86 -1.52 -17.05 -3.50
N SER A 87 -1.41 -17.44 -2.24
CA SER A 87 -0.17 -17.45 -1.47
C SER A 87 0.28 -18.87 -1.14
N THR A 88 1.55 -19.18 -1.37
CA THR A 88 2.17 -20.43 -0.92
C THR A 88 3.13 -20.12 0.23
N CYS A 89 3.01 -20.81 1.36
CA CYS A 89 3.97 -20.69 2.45
C CYS A 89 5.30 -21.36 2.05
N VAL A 90 6.32 -20.57 1.76
CA VAL A 90 7.64 -21.02 1.26
C VAL A 90 8.75 -20.94 2.32
N GLY A 91 8.48 -20.33 3.47
CA GLY A 91 9.40 -20.31 4.61
C GLY A 91 8.65 -20.34 5.92
N PHE A 92 9.12 -21.17 6.86
CA PHE A 92 8.45 -21.36 8.15
C PHE A 92 9.46 -21.72 9.24
N LYS A 93 9.54 -20.86 10.26
CA LYS A 93 10.21 -21.12 11.53
C LYS A 93 9.28 -20.62 12.63
N GLU A 94 8.71 -21.57 13.37
CA GLU A 94 7.66 -21.28 14.35
C GLU A 94 8.06 -20.14 15.31
N ASN A 95 7.12 -19.21 15.53
CA ASN A 95 7.29 -18.01 16.35
C ASN A 95 8.42 -17.06 15.90
N ARG A 96 8.96 -17.21 14.68
CA ARG A 96 10.12 -16.42 14.23
C ARG A 96 10.03 -15.91 12.81
N LEU A 97 9.63 -16.75 11.85
CA LEU A 97 9.60 -16.40 10.44
C LEU A 97 8.46 -17.14 9.76
N ILE A 98 7.64 -16.43 9.00
CA ILE A 98 6.78 -17.02 7.97
C ILE A 98 6.95 -16.23 6.68
N CYS A 99 7.06 -16.92 5.55
CA CYS A 99 7.32 -16.32 4.25
C CYS A 99 6.36 -16.90 3.21
N PHE A 100 5.77 -16.02 2.42
CA PHE A 100 4.83 -16.36 1.37
C PHE A 100 5.37 -15.96 0.01
N TYR A 101 5.24 -16.86 -0.96
CA TYR A 101 5.31 -16.52 -2.37
C TYR A 101 3.89 -16.31 -2.88
N GLU A 102 3.61 -15.15 -3.45
CA GLU A 102 2.26 -14.66 -3.61
C GLU A 102 2.01 -14.25 -5.05
N LYS A 103 0.90 -14.71 -5.62
CA LYS A 103 0.38 -14.28 -6.92
C LYS A 103 -0.81 -13.36 -6.69
N TYR A 104 -0.64 -12.10 -7.02
CA TYR A 104 -1.66 -11.08 -6.86
C TYR A 104 -2.50 -10.97 -8.13
N LYS A 105 -3.81 -10.76 -7.95
CA LYS A 105 -4.77 -10.39 -8.99
C LYS A 105 -5.51 -9.15 -8.50
N ALA A 106 -5.16 -7.99 -9.06
CA ALA A 106 -5.80 -6.71 -8.75
C ALA A 106 -6.85 -6.39 -9.81
N LEU A 107 -8.08 -6.10 -9.40
CA LEU A 107 -9.13 -5.61 -10.28
C LEU A 107 -9.09 -4.08 -10.36
N PHE A 108 -8.93 -3.53 -11.57
CA PHE A 108 -8.84 -2.10 -11.79
C PHE A 108 -10.21 -1.43 -12.01
N PRO A 109 -10.29 -0.08 -11.89
CA PRO A 109 -11.52 0.68 -12.13
C PRO A 109 -12.13 0.55 -13.54
N ASN A 110 -11.34 0.15 -14.54
CA ASN A 110 -11.82 -0.17 -15.90
C ASN A 110 -12.33 -1.62 -16.05
N GLY A 111 -12.23 -2.42 -14.98
CA GLY A 111 -12.64 -3.82 -14.96
C GLY A 111 -11.58 -4.80 -15.47
N GLU A 112 -10.38 -4.33 -15.81
CA GLU A 112 -9.25 -5.19 -16.17
C GLU A 112 -8.62 -5.81 -14.92
N ASN A 113 -8.19 -7.07 -15.04
CA ASN A 113 -7.39 -7.72 -14.01
C ASN A 113 -5.92 -7.55 -14.37
N TRP A 114 -5.13 -7.20 -13.37
CA TRP A 114 -3.68 -7.14 -13.48
C TRP A 114 -3.02 -8.09 -12.48
N PHE A 115 -1.92 -8.70 -12.90
CA PHE A 115 -1.25 -9.77 -12.17
C PHE A 115 0.21 -9.42 -11.93
N TYR A 116 0.69 -9.74 -10.74
CA TYR A 116 2.07 -9.58 -10.35
C TYR A 116 2.41 -10.55 -9.22
N ASN A 117 3.69 -10.84 -9.03
CA ASN A 117 4.14 -11.77 -8.00
C ASN A 117 5.06 -11.03 -7.02
N LEU A 118 4.91 -11.33 -5.74
CA LEU A 118 5.84 -10.86 -4.71
C LEU A 118 6.18 -12.01 -3.75
N THR A 119 7.28 -11.83 -3.03
CA THR A 119 7.60 -12.65 -1.86
C THR A 119 7.52 -11.76 -0.63
N THR A 120 6.67 -12.12 0.33
CA THR A 120 6.46 -11.37 1.57
C THR A 120 6.85 -12.20 2.78
N SER A 121 7.81 -11.71 3.57
CA SER A 121 8.28 -12.36 4.80
C SER A 121 7.92 -11.55 6.03
N PHE A 122 7.45 -12.25 7.07
CA PHE A 122 7.16 -11.73 8.39
C PHE A 122 8.17 -12.30 9.39
N GLU A 123 8.98 -11.43 9.97
CA GLU A 123 9.99 -11.76 10.97
C GLU A 123 9.57 -11.24 12.34
N LEU A 124 9.57 -12.13 13.34
CA LEU A 124 9.23 -11.82 14.72
C LEU A 124 10.44 -11.93 15.64
N SER A 125 10.59 -10.95 16.52
CA SER A 125 11.59 -10.97 17.58
C SER A 125 10.98 -10.48 18.91
N PRO A 126 11.11 -11.25 20.00
CA PRO A 126 10.70 -10.77 21.32
C PRO A 126 11.64 -9.65 21.76
N ILE A 127 11.09 -8.53 22.20
CA ILE A 127 11.84 -7.45 22.86
C ILE A 127 11.89 -7.69 24.37
N ASN A 128 10.76 -8.15 24.93
CA ASN A 128 10.60 -8.64 26.30
C ASN A 128 9.38 -9.58 26.34
N GLU A 129 8.98 -10.05 27.52
CA GLU A 129 7.85 -10.98 27.69
C GLU A 129 6.50 -10.45 27.19
N HIS A 130 6.34 -9.12 27.14
CA HIS A 130 5.09 -8.44 26.79
C HIS A 130 5.16 -7.63 25.49
N THR A 131 6.30 -7.64 24.79
CA THR A 131 6.50 -6.82 23.58
C THR A 131 7.22 -7.62 22.51
N THR A 132 6.64 -7.61 21.30
CA THR A 132 7.17 -8.30 20.12
C THR A 132 7.37 -7.30 19.00
N LYS A 133 8.55 -7.30 18.39
CA LYS A 133 8.82 -6.60 17.14
C LYS A 133 8.42 -7.49 15.97
N ILE A 134 7.68 -6.92 15.02
CA ILE A 134 7.37 -7.51 13.71
C ILE A 134 8.06 -6.71 12.62
N ILE A 135 8.65 -7.41 11.65
CA ILE A 135 9.20 -6.82 10.42
C ILE A 135 8.53 -7.51 9.24
N VAL A 136 7.98 -6.74 8.32
CA VAL A 136 7.44 -7.21 7.05
C VAL A 136 8.37 -6.76 5.95
N ILE A 137 8.88 -7.72 5.17
CA ILE A 137 9.73 -7.44 4.01
C ILE A 137 9.07 -8.03 2.77
N SER A 138 8.73 -7.17 1.81
CA SER A 138 8.21 -7.61 0.51
C SER A 138 9.24 -7.39 -0.58
N ARG A 139 9.37 -8.34 -1.50
CA ARG A 139 10.40 -8.39 -2.57
C ARG A 139 9.78 -8.83 -3.89
N GLY A 140 10.50 -8.57 -4.98
CA GLY A 140 10.09 -8.97 -6.33
C GLY A 140 9.58 -7.82 -7.19
N TYR A 141 9.85 -6.57 -6.79
CA TYR A 141 9.46 -5.40 -7.57
C TYR A 141 10.36 -5.24 -8.79
N GLU A 142 9.85 -5.52 -9.99
CA GLU A 142 10.59 -5.30 -11.22
C GLU A 142 10.86 -3.80 -11.46
N SER A 143 11.89 -3.49 -12.25
CA SER A 143 12.25 -2.11 -12.61
C SER A 143 11.39 -1.57 -13.76
N ASN A 144 10.07 -1.40 -13.53
CA ASN A 144 9.14 -0.77 -14.46
C ASN A 144 8.14 0.15 -13.72
N GLU A 145 7.43 1.00 -14.46
CA GLU A 145 6.52 2.01 -13.89
C GLU A 145 5.36 1.39 -13.09
N MET A 146 4.78 0.30 -13.57
CA MET A 146 3.71 -0.41 -12.86
C MET A 146 4.20 -0.96 -11.52
N MET A 147 5.37 -1.58 -11.51
CA MET A 147 5.96 -2.13 -10.29
C MET A 147 6.52 -1.06 -9.37
N GLN A 148 6.86 0.14 -9.87
CA GLN A 148 7.11 1.31 -9.03
C GLN A 148 5.85 1.68 -8.24
N TRP A 149 4.69 1.77 -8.89
CA TRP A 149 3.44 2.00 -8.19
C TRP A 149 3.15 0.92 -7.16
N VAL A 150 3.29 -0.37 -7.54
CA VAL A 150 3.08 -1.48 -6.60
C VAL A 150 3.99 -1.35 -5.40
N LYS A 151 5.26 -1.00 -5.60
CA LYS A 151 6.20 -0.80 -4.50
C LYS A 151 5.77 0.32 -3.54
N GLU A 152 5.44 1.49 -4.08
CA GLU A 152 5.03 2.64 -3.27
C GLU A 152 3.70 2.39 -2.53
N CYS A 153 2.74 1.78 -3.23
CA CYS A 153 1.43 1.39 -2.70
C CYS A 153 1.59 0.30 -1.63
N SER A 154 2.36 -0.75 -1.88
CA SER A 154 2.62 -1.84 -0.93
C SER A 154 3.38 -1.35 0.31
N GLU A 155 4.37 -0.48 0.17
CA GLU A 155 5.08 0.06 1.33
C GLU A 155 4.13 0.83 2.25
N MET A 156 3.28 1.69 1.66
CA MET A 156 2.28 2.42 2.42
C MET A 156 1.21 1.49 3.01
N GLY A 157 0.72 0.53 2.22
CA GLY A 157 -0.30 -0.43 2.63
C GLY A 157 0.18 -1.28 3.81
N TRP A 158 1.39 -1.82 3.78
CA TRP A 158 1.95 -2.57 4.90
C TRP A 158 2.17 -1.73 6.15
N ARG A 159 2.55 -0.45 6.01
CA ARG A 159 2.62 0.48 7.15
C ARG A 159 1.25 0.66 7.81
N GLN A 160 0.21 0.85 7.01
CA GLN A 160 -1.18 0.94 7.46
C GLN A 160 -1.68 -0.36 8.09
N THR A 161 -1.36 -1.50 7.48
CA THR A 161 -1.70 -2.83 7.97
C THR A 161 -1.07 -3.14 9.32
N LEU A 162 0.21 -2.81 9.52
CA LEU A 162 0.88 -3.02 10.81
C LEU A 162 0.29 -2.13 11.90
N TYR A 163 -0.09 -0.90 11.56
CA TYR A 163 -0.82 -0.02 12.49
C TYR A 163 -2.19 -0.61 12.87
N ASN A 164 -2.91 -1.20 11.92
CA ASN A 164 -4.17 -1.90 12.22
C ASN A 164 -3.93 -3.13 13.09
N LEU A 165 -2.94 -3.96 12.77
CA LEU A 165 -2.55 -5.12 13.57
C LEU A 165 -2.25 -4.72 15.02
N LYS A 166 -1.51 -3.62 15.21
CA LYS A 166 -1.26 -3.03 16.53
C LYS A 166 -2.55 -2.66 17.25
N SER A 167 -3.45 -1.95 16.57
CA SER A 167 -4.75 -1.53 17.13
C SER A 167 -5.63 -2.72 17.53
N VAL A 168 -5.70 -3.76 16.68
CA VAL A 168 -6.44 -4.99 16.96
C VAL A 168 -5.85 -5.73 18.17
N ILE A 169 -4.52 -5.87 18.21
CA ILE A 169 -3.86 -6.64 19.27
C ILE A 169 -3.93 -5.95 20.63
N GLU A 170 -3.71 -4.64 20.66
CA GLU A 170 -3.53 -3.87 21.89
C GLU A 170 -4.86 -3.32 22.43
N LEU A 171 -5.80 -2.98 21.55
CA LEU A 171 -7.06 -2.30 21.92
C LEU A 171 -8.30 -3.09 21.51
N GLY A 172 -8.17 -4.15 20.70
CA GLY A 172 -9.32 -4.86 20.15
C GLY A 172 -10.08 -4.06 19.10
N LEU A 173 -9.46 -3.03 18.51
CA LEU A 173 -10.06 -2.15 17.52
C LEU A 173 -9.60 -2.54 16.11
N ASP A 174 -10.54 -2.93 15.26
CA ASP A 174 -10.32 -3.10 13.83
C ASP A 174 -10.61 -1.78 13.11
N LEU A 175 -9.56 -1.17 12.58
CA LEU A 175 -9.56 0.14 11.94
C LEU A 175 -9.40 0.05 10.40
N ARG A 176 -9.58 -1.14 9.81
CA ARG A 176 -9.39 -1.33 8.35
C ARG A 176 -10.17 -0.32 7.53
N ASN A 177 -11.45 -0.12 7.85
CA ASN A 177 -12.28 0.83 7.14
C ASN A 177 -11.74 2.25 7.28
N GLU A 178 -11.39 2.69 8.49
CA GLU A 178 -10.92 4.05 8.79
C GLU A 178 -9.58 4.35 8.09
N ILE A 179 -8.73 3.33 7.94
CA ILE A 179 -7.39 3.47 7.38
C ILE A 179 -7.39 3.39 5.84
N PHE A 180 -8.16 2.47 5.26
CA PHE A 180 -8.13 2.20 3.81
C PHE A 180 -9.22 2.95 3.02
N ASN A 181 -10.36 3.26 3.65
CA ASN A 181 -11.50 3.93 3.01
C ASN A 181 -11.37 5.46 3.02
N TYR A 182 -10.37 5.99 2.31
CA TYR A 182 -10.23 7.44 2.11
C TYR A 182 -10.77 7.88 0.74
N PRO A 183 -11.15 9.15 0.55
CA PRO A 183 -11.76 9.58 -0.70
C PRO A 183 -10.71 9.65 -1.83
N ARG A 184 -11.14 9.35 -3.06
CA ARG A 184 -10.25 9.12 -4.22
C ARG A 184 -10.43 10.18 -5.29
N LEU A 185 -9.40 10.33 -6.12
CA LEU A 185 -9.37 11.23 -7.28
C LEU A 185 -9.75 10.50 -8.60
N GLY A 186 -9.82 9.17 -8.60
CA GLY A 186 -10.06 8.37 -9.81
C GLY A 186 -8.85 8.31 -10.73
N VAL A 187 -7.66 8.09 -10.16
CA VAL A 187 -6.40 8.04 -10.90
C VAL A 187 -5.57 6.84 -10.48
N PHE A 188 -4.70 6.41 -11.41
CA PHE A 188 -3.55 5.56 -11.17
C PHE A 188 -2.30 6.45 -11.24
N ASN A 189 -1.62 6.64 -10.11
CA ASN A 189 -0.49 7.56 -9.99
C ASN A 189 0.65 6.97 -9.16
N TYR A 190 1.86 7.44 -9.40
CA TYR A 190 3.05 7.14 -8.61
C TYR A 190 3.99 8.36 -8.57
N THR A 191 5.04 8.31 -7.76
CA THR A 191 6.01 9.42 -7.70
C THR A 191 6.71 9.60 -9.04
N ALA A 192 6.65 10.80 -9.62
CA ALA A 192 7.25 11.07 -10.92
C ALA A 192 8.75 10.74 -10.94
N ASN A 193 9.19 10.00 -11.95
CA ASN A 193 10.60 9.66 -12.14
C ASN A 193 11.37 10.80 -12.83
N LEU A 194 12.71 10.70 -12.85
CA LEU A 194 13.56 11.77 -13.40
C LEU A 194 13.28 12.07 -14.87
N ASN A 195 12.94 11.05 -15.68
CA ASN A 195 12.64 11.24 -17.09
C ASN A 195 11.34 12.02 -17.28
N GLN A 196 10.28 11.64 -16.55
CA GLN A 196 8.98 12.32 -16.56
C GLN A 196 9.09 13.77 -16.09
N LEU A 197 9.89 14.01 -15.05
CA LEU A 197 10.19 15.36 -14.55
C LEU A 197 10.97 16.17 -15.60
N ALA A 198 11.98 15.58 -16.25
CA ALA A 198 12.75 16.26 -17.29
C ALA A 198 11.89 16.64 -18.50
N GLN A 199 11.03 15.72 -18.98
CA GLN A 199 10.08 15.97 -20.07
C GLN A 199 9.11 17.11 -19.78
N ASN A 200 8.83 17.37 -18.50
CA ASN A 200 7.94 18.44 -18.05
C ASN A 200 8.69 19.69 -17.53
N ASN A 201 9.98 19.87 -17.84
CA ASN A 201 10.78 21.01 -17.36
C ASN A 201 10.80 21.16 -15.82
N MET A 202 10.73 20.04 -15.11
CA MET A 202 10.63 19.94 -13.65
C MET A 202 11.88 19.33 -12.99
N VAL A 203 13.07 19.49 -13.58
CA VAL A 203 14.32 18.81 -13.17
C VAL A 203 14.69 19.02 -11.67
N HIS A 204 14.26 20.13 -11.07
CA HIS A 204 14.47 20.45 -9.64
C HIS A 204 13.20 20.33 -8.78
N SER A 205 12.13 19.76 -9.33
CA SER A 205 10.82 19.64 -8.69
C SER A 205 10.45 18.17 -8.47
N LYS A 206 9.35 17.96 -7.76
CA LYS A 206 8.78 16.64 -7.48
C LYS A 206 7.27 16.70 -7.62
N GLY A 207 6.65 15.54 -7.86
CA GLY A 207 5.21 15.44 -7.98
C GLY A 207 4.75 14.01 -8.20
N ASN A 208 3.46 13.86 -8.42
CA ASN A 208 2.80 12.59 -8.69
C ASN A 208 2.41 12.53 -10.16
N PHE A 209 3.02 11.61 -10.90
CA PHE A 209 2.72 11.37 -12.30
C PHE A 209 1.41 10.57 -12.43
N LEU A 210 0.48 11.06 -13.25
CA LEU A 210 -0.78 10.39 -13.55
C LEU A 210 -0.58 9.45 -14.72
N SER A 211 -0.35 8.16 -14.43
CA SER A 211 -0.23 7.14 -15.46
C SER A 211 -1.59 6.80 -16.07
N LYS A 212 -2.66 6.82 -15.26
CA LYS A 212 -4.04 6.72 -15.77
C LYS A 212 -4.98 7.67 -15.05
N VAL A 213 -5.83 8.33 -15.81
CA VAL A 213 -6.99 9.09 -15.36
C VAL A 213 -8.24 8.36 -15.86
N TYR A 214 -9.02 7.80 -14.94
CA TYR A 214 -10.17 6.98 -15.31
C TYR A 214 -11.37 7.85 -15.70
N ASN A 215 -12.04 7.47 -16.79
CA ASN A 215 -13.23 8.13 -17.28
C ASN A 215 -14.33 8.20 -16.20
N ASN A 216 -15.11 9.28 -16.22
CA ASN A 216 -16.17 9.55 -15.23
C ASN A 216 -15.67 9.67 -13.78
N GLY A 217 -14.35 9.76 -13.55
CA GLY A 217 -13.74 10.02 -12.26
C GLY A 217 -13.56 11.52 -11.95
N PRO A 218 -13.36 11.90 -10.67
CA PRO A 218 -13.13 13.30 -10.28
C PRO A 218 -12.00 14.01 -11.02
N ALA A 219 -10.87 13.33 -11.25
CA ALA A 219 -9.76 13.86 -12.03
C ALA A 219 -10.15 14.14 -13.48
N TYR A 220 -10.80 13.17 -14.12
CA TYR A 220 -11.20 13.26 -15.52
C TYR A 220 -12.16 14.44 -15.75
N ASN A 221 -13.20 14.53 -14.91
CA ASN A 221 -14.21 15.59 -14.96
C ASN A 221 -13.60 16.98 -14.69
N ALA A 222 -12.49 17.05 -13.95
CA ALA A 222 -11.75 18.27 -13.69
C ALA A 222 -10.72 18.62 -14.77
N GLY A 223 -10.67 17.85 -15.87
CA GLY A 223 -9.78 18.14 -17.00
C GLY A 223 -8.34 17.59 -16.85
N LEU A 224 -8.06 16.81 -15.80
CA LEU A 224 -6.78 16.10 -15.68
C LEU A 224 -6.70 14.97 -16.71
N ARG A 225 -5.50 14.67 -17.17
CA ARG A 225 -5.23 13.70 -18.24
C ARG A 225 -4.01 12.85 -17.89
N ASP A 226 -3.90 11.71 -18.57
CA ASP A 226 -2.72 10.85 -18.53
C ASP A 226 -1.48 11.70 -18.88
N GLY A 227 -0.39 11.54 -18.14
CA GLY A 227 0.85 12.33 -18.31
C GLY A 227 0.97 13.56 -17.41
N ASP A 228 -0.12 14.03 -16.80
CA ASP A 228 -0.06 15.17 -15.86
C ASP A 228 0.81 14.85 -14.64
N ILE A 229 1.50 15.86 -14.11
CA ILE A 229 2.22 15.77 -12.83
C ILE A 229 1.57 16.67 -11.80
N ILE A 230 0.89 16.08 -10.82
CA ILE A 230 0.30 16.83 -9.70
C ILE A 230 1.41 17.23 -8.72
N THR A 231 1.49 18.52 -8.40
CA THR A 231 2.49 19.08 -7.47
C THR A 231 1.88 19.51 -6.15
N HIS A 232 0.62 19.96 -6.15
CA HIS A 232 -0.09 20.38 -4.94
C HIS A 232 -1.55 19.97 -4.96
N ILE A 233 -2.05 19.66 -3.77
CA ILE A 233 -3.46 19.39 -3.50
C ILE A 233 -3.90 20.29 -2.35
N ASN A 234 -4.84 21.18 -2.62
CA ASN A 234 -5.40 22.17 -1.70
C ASN A 234 -4.31 22.94 -0.94
N GLY A 235 -3.30 23.43 -1.68
CA GLY A 235 -2.17 24.18 -1.12
C GLY A 235 -1.06 23.33 -0.49
N TYR A 236 -1.28 22.04 -0.23
CA TYR A 236 -0.25 21.14 0.29
C TYR A 236 0.59 20.56 -0.85
N LYS A 237 1.91 20.60 -0.70
CA LYS A 237 2.85 19.92 -1.62
C LYS A 237 2.64 18.40 -1.56
N VAL A 238 2.66 17.76 -2.72
CA VAL A 238 2.58 16.29 -2.86
C VAL A 238 3.76 15.76 -3.69
N PRO A 239 5.00 15.81 -3.16
CA PRO A 239 6.18 15.41 -3.92
C PRO A 239 6.35 13.90 -4.07
N THR A 240 5.59 13.08 -3.33
CA THR A 240 5.64 11.61 -3.38
C THR A 240 4.24 11.02 -3.38
N TYR A 241 4.11 9.74 -3.75
CA TYR A 241 2.87 8.97 -3.61
C TYR A 241 2.33 8.98 -2.18
N TYR A 242 3.19 8.83 -1.18
CA TYR A 242 2.78 8.89 0.23
C TYR A 242 2.18 10.25 0.60
N ASP A 243 2.77 11.35 0.14
CA ASP A 243 2.24 12.68 0.38
C ASP A 243 0.88 12.89 -0.30
N PHE A 244 0.74 12.37 -1.54
CA PHE A 244 -0.51 12.40 -2.29
C PHE A 244 -1.64 11.73 -1.50
N VAL A 245 -1.44 10.47 -1.11
CA VAL A 245 -2.45 9.72 -0.36
C VAL A 245 -2.75 10.39 0.97
N ARG A 246 -1.71 10.76 1.74
CA ARG A 246 -1.89 11.42 3.05
C ARG A 246 -2.70 12.71 2.94
N VAL A 247 -2.47 13.53 1.90
CA VAL A 247 -3.25 14.74 1.70
C VAL A 247 -4.70 14.39 1.40
N LEU A 248 -4.99 13.43 0.51
CA LEU A 248 -6.36 12.99 0.23
C LEU A 248 -7.07 12.46 1.49
N SER A 249 -6.40 11.65 2.31
CA SER A 249 -6.96 11.09 3.55
C SER A 249 -7.37 12.15 4.57
N LYS A 250 -6.72 13.33 4.59
CA LYS A 250 -7.12 14.45 5.48
C LYS A 250 -8.48 15.05 5.12
N HIS A 251 -8.99 14.80 3.92
CA HIS A 251 -10.24 15.37 3.44
C HIS A 251 -11.47 14.46 3.69
N TYR A 252 -11.34 13.47 4.57
CA TYR A 252 -12.37 12.48 4.91
C TYR A 252 -13.75 13.06 5.26
N LEU A 253 -13.81 14.27 5.82
CA LEU A 253 -15.05 14.86 6.35
C LEU A 253 -15.58 16.06 5.57
N LYS A 254 -14.97 16.42 4.42
CA LYS A 254 -15.29 17.68 3.74
C LYS A 254 -15.61 17.42 2.27
N LYS A 255 -16.91 17.47 1.91
CA LYS A 255 -17.38 17.71 0.53
C LYS A 255 -16.99 19.13 0.09
N LYS A 256 -15.69 19.40 0.03
CA LYS A 256 -15.14 20.69 -0.41
C LYS A 256 -14.44 20.47 -1.73
N ASN A 257 -14.65 21.42 -2.64
CA ASN A 257 -13.82 21.56 -3.82
C ASN A 257 -12.35 21.64 -3.39
N LEU A 258 -11.55 20.74 -3.91
CA LEU A 258 -10.12 20.67 -3.77
C LEU A 258 -9.46 21.30 -4.98
N SER A 259 -8.58 22.26 -4.72
CA SER A 259 -7.75 22.86 -5.76
C SER A 259 -6.55 21.96 -6.05
N ILE A 260 -6.35 21.59 -7.30
CA ILE A 260 -5.25 20.75 -7.78
C ILE A 260 -4.34 21.59 -8.66
N LYS A 261 -3.08 21.71 -8.26
CA LYS A 261 -2.02 22.33 -9.09
C LYS A 261 -1.22 21.22 -9.75
N TYR A 262 -1.11 21.28 -11.07
CA TYR A 262 -0.43 20.27 -11.86
C TYR A 262 0.38 20.90 -13.00
N ILE A 263 1.31 20.12 -13.55
CA ILE A 263 2.11 20.45 -14.72
C ILE A 263 1.68 19.55 -15.88
N ARG A 264 1.53 20.15 -17.07
CA ARG A 264 1.31 19.47 -18.35
C ARG A 264 2.16 20.18 -19.40
N ASP A 265 2.95 19.43 -20.16
CA ASP A 265 3.83 19.97 -21.21
C ASP A 265 4.71 21.14 -20.72
N GLY A 266 5.19 21.03 -19.46
CA GLY A 266 6.01 22.04 -18.80
C GLY A 266 5.29 23.32 -18.36
N GLN A 267 3.97 23.44 -18.57
CA GLN A 267 3.17 24.57 -18.11
C GLN A 267 2.39 24.23 -16.84
N GLN A 268 2.22 25.22 -15.97
CA GLN A 268 1.48 25.07 -14.72
C GLN A 268 0.00 25.39 -14.91
N PHE A 269 -0.85 24.48 -14.44
CA PHE A 269 -2.30 24.61 -14.47
C PHE A 269 -2.90 24.47 -13.07
N LEU A 270 -4.14 24.93 -12.95
CA LEU A 270 -4.95 24.82 -11.75
C LEU A 270 -6.33 24.31 -12.14
N THR A 271 -6.84 23.32 -11.43
CA THR A 271 -8.23 22.87 -11.56
C THR A 271 -8.85 22.65 -10.18
N ASN A 272 -10.17 22.55 -10.12
CA ASN A 272 -10.89 22.22 -8.91
C ASN A 272 -11.69 20.93 -9.11
N THR A 273 -11.74 20.09 -8.09
CA THR A 273 -12.50 18.83 -8.13
C THR A 273 -13.03 18.45 -6.76
N THR A 274 -14.00 17.55 -6.71
CA THR A 274 -14.50 16.97 -5.45
C THR A 274 -14.17 15.49 -5.43
N LEU A 275 -13.52 15.03 -4.36
CA LEU A 275 -13.15 13.61 -4.21
C LEU A 275 -14.39 12.74 -4.08
N THR A 276 -14.22 11.45 -4.38
CA THR A 276 -15.32 10.48 -4.36
C THR A 276 -15.04 9.31 -3.43
N TYR A 277 -16.09 8.77 -2.83
CA TYR A 277 -16.10 7.49 -2.11
C TYR A 277 -16.67 6.35 -2.94
N ASN A 278 -16.91 6.58 -4.23
CA ASN A 278 -17.40 5.55 -5.13
C ASN A 278 -16.46 4.33 -5.08
N ASP A 279 -17.06 3.17 -4.83
CA ASP A 279 -16.46 1.85 -4.71
C ASP A 279 -15.64 1.46 -5.94
N ARG A 280 -15.98 1.98 -7.13
CA ARG A 280 -15.15 1.90 -8.35
C ARG A 280 -13.71 2.38 -8.13
N PHE A 281 -13.51 3.36 -7.27
CA PHE A 281 -12.20 3.99 -7.06
C PHE A 281 -11.61 3.72 -5.68
N THR A 282 -12.45 3.55 -4.64
CA THR A 282 -11.95 3.23 -3.30
C THR A 282 -11.48 1.79 -3.19
N GLY A 283 -12.05 0.88 -4.00
CA GLY A 283 -11.83 -0.56 -3.91
C GLY A 283 -12.49 -1.18 -2.68
N MET A 284 -13.33 -0.42 -1.98
CA MET A 284 -14.08 -0.89 -0.81
C MET A 284 -15.33 -1.65 -1.27
N ILE A 285 -15.11 -2.86 -1.75
CA ILE A 285 -16.15 -3.82 -2.12
C ILE A 285 -16.12 -4.96 -1.11
N ASP A 286 -17.30 -5.44 -0.70
CA ASP A 286 -17.38 -6.67 0.06
C ASP A 286 -17.44 -7.87 -0.93
N PRO A 287 -16.35 -8.66 -1.04
CA PRO A 287 -16.29 -9.78 -1.97
C PRO A 287 -17.27 -10.91 -1.62
N LEU A 288 -17.81 -10.94 -0.39
CA LEU A 288 -18.81 -11.93 0.03
C LEU A 288 -20.20 -11.61 -0.52
N THR A 289 -20.50 -10.35 -0.78
CA THR A 289 -21.80 -9.91 -1.31
C THR A 289 -21.78 -9.64 -2.81
N LYS A 290 -20.62 -9.22 -3.35
CA LYS A 290 -20.47 -8.91 -4.77
C LYS A 290 -19.24 -9.62 -5.37
N PRO A 291 -19.44 -10.73 -6.11
CA PRO A 291 -18.35 -11.44 -6.77
C PRO A 291 -17.54 -10.53 -7.71
N LEU A 292 -16.22 -10.60 -7.65
CA LEU A 292 -15.31 -9.71 -8.39
C LEU A 292 -15.45 -9.86 -9.92
N GLU A 293 -15.83 -11.04 -10.41
CA GLU A 293 -16.10 -11.28 -11.84
C GLU A 293 -17.28 -10.43 -12.32
N LYS A 294 -18.31 -10.28 -11.49
CA LYS A 294 -19.47 -9.43 -11.79
C LYS A 294 -19.07 -7.95 -11.77
N VAL A 295 -18.31 -7.53 -10.75
CA VAL A 295 -17.75 -6.16 -10.68
C VAL A 295 -16.95 -5.82 -11.93
N ALA A 296 -16.05 -6.72 -12.34
CA ALA A 296 -15.21 -6.55 -13.52
C ALA A 296 -16.05 -6.36 -14.79
N SER A 297 -17.10 -7.17 -14.95
CA SER A 297 -17.98 -7.14 -16.11
C SER A 297 -18.80 -5.84 -16.18
N GLU A 298 -19.35 -5.39 -15.04
CA GLU A 298 -20.06 -4.10 -14.94
C GLU A 298 -19.15 -2.92 -15.29
N ARG A 299 -17.91 -2.92 -14.79
CA ARG A 299 -16.93 -1.85 -15.09
C ARG A 299 -16.56 -1.80 -16.57
N LYS A 300 -16.29 -2.95 -17.20
CA LYS A 300 -15.97 -3.02 -18.64
C LYS A 300 -17.11 -2.50 -19.52
N ASN A 301 -18.36 -2.67 -19.11
CA ASN A 301 -19.50 -2.16 -19.86
C ASN A 301 -19.67 -0.64 -19.72
N ASN A 302 -19.32 -0.08 -18.56
CA ASN A 302 -19.43 1.35 -18.27
C ASN A 302 -18.20 2.18 -18.71
N ASP A 303 -17.10 1.52 -19.08
CA ASP A 303 -15.87 2.17 -19.57
C ASP A 303 -15.82 2.30 -21.10
N LYS A 304 -16.79 1.70 -21.81
CA LYS A 304 -17.05 1.89 -23.25
C LYS A 304 -17.88 3.14 -23.50
#